data_AF-A0A9E3I5Y6-F1
#
_entry.id   AF-A0A9E3I5Y6-F1
#
_cell.length_a   1.000
_cell.length_b   1.000
_cell.length_c   1.000
_cell.angle_alpha   90.00
_cell.angle_beta   90.00
_cell.angle_gamma   90.00
#
_symmetry.space_group_name_H-M   'P 1'
#
loop_
_entity.id
_entity.type
_entity.pdbx_description
1 polymer ?
#
loop_
_entity_poly.entity_id
_entity_poly.type
_entity_poly.pdbx_seq_one_letter_code
_entity_poly.pdbx_strand_id
1 'polypeptide(L)'
;MPDYYEKKNKEGILICKINRKTKNGKYIISKDSWQRKKYISQIQLHGFDALPSGLSSTGKGTTYSGGYLLSYFKQILGDNIKLTISSKEPSRVIKNKKSYRIILNHSQLLEINKIFRKIDSERKTNRANNVESFLAIEFPRQFPKKSIKTVGYKKGTVAEILSSTKIEKHLSDEDRTALLNLHSKLIASTQFTLRSTQTVQLIKSDYEASQKVYLDSIVEEFEKKLKSNPNAEGTWQKFLKKHILILINQYTYFIEKENISTRIDYPDFLLIDPYNYIDIYEIKKPGTKILNYDSSRHNYYWSAEISKAISQVENYRYQLARNGSNLREDIEKLKGIKAELIRPRGFIIAGTRKQLQRPIMKDNFRLLNDALKNIDLIFYDDLLKNLKLLKQRLGKGK
;
A
#
# COMPACT_ATOMS: atom_id res chain seq x y z
N MET A 1 -68.04 16.31 -11.93
CA MET A 1 -66.57 16.57 -11.98
C MET A 1 -66.21 16.99 -13.39
N PRO A 2 -65.23 17.88 -13.62
CA PRO A 2 -64.81 18.26 -14.96
C PRO A 2 -64.34 17.03 -15.75
N ASP A 3 -64.67 16.98 -17.05
CA ASP A 3 -64.34 15.89 -17.96
C ASP A 3 -62.82 15.70 -18.17
N TYR A 4 -62.03 16.72 -17.80
CA TYR A 4 -60.58 16.74 -17.91
C TYR A 4 -59.92 17.04 -16.56
N TYR A 5 -58.83 16.33 -16.28
CA TYR A 5 -57.83 16.72 -15.29
C TYR A 5 -56.78 17.59 -15.98
N GLU A 6 -56.56 18.79 -15.45
CA GLU A 6 -55.51 19.70 -15.92
C GLU A 6 -54.58 20.08 -14.77
N LYS A 7 -53.27 20.06 -15.02
CA LYS A 7 -52.26 20.55 -14.10
C LYS A 7 -51.44 21.64 -14.77
N LYS A 8 -51.32 22.79 -14.09
CA LYS A 8 -50.45 23.90 -14.47
C LYS A 8 -49.22 23.95 -13.55
N ASN A 9 -48.08 24.42 -14.08
CA ASN A 9 -46.89 24.72 -13.28
C ASN A 9 -47.10 26.04 -12.47
N LYS A 10 -46.08 26.49 -11.74
CA LYS A 10 -46.12 27.73 -10.95
C LYS A 10 -46.35 28.99 -11.78
N GLU A 11 -46.06 28.96 -13.08
CA GLU A 11 -46.22 30.07 -14.03
C GLU A 11 -47.57 30.02 -14.76
N GLY A 12 -48.49 29.13 -14.36
CA GLY A 12 -49.79 28.97 -15.01
C GLY A 12 -49.77 28.20 -16.34
N ILE A 13 -48.61 27.67 -16.76
CA ILE A 13 -48.46 26.90 -18.00
C ILE A 13 -48.97 25.48 -17.81
N LEU A 14 -49.83 25.02 -18.72
CA LEU A 14 -50.38 23.66 -18.71
C LEU A 14 -49.27 22.61 -18.94
N ILE A 15 -49.06 21.72 -17.96
CA ILE A 15 -48.07 20.64 -17.99
C ILE A 15 -48.68 19.24 -18.08
N CYS A 16 -49.96 19.08 -17.73
CA CYS A 16 -50.65 17.80 -17.86
C CYS A 16 -52.12 18.02 -18.20
N LYS A 17 -52.63 17.28 -19.17
CA LYS A 17 -54.06 17.23 -19.50
C LYS A 17 -54.47 15.79 -19.75
N ILE A 18 -55.47 15.31 -19.01
CA ILE A 18 -55.95 13.93 -19.06
C ILE A 18 -57.47 13.96 -19.19
N ASN A 19 -58.03 13.24 -20.15
CA ASN A 19 -59.46 13.02 -20.26
C ASN A 19 -59.86 11.89 -19.30
N ARG A 20 -60.74 12.19 -18.34
CA ARG A 20 -61.14 11.23 -17.30
C ARG A 20 -62.06 10.11 -17.80
N LYS A 21 -62.79 10.33 -18.92
CA LYS A 21 -63.63 9.31 -19.54
C LYS A 21 -62.78 8.25 -20.26
N THR A 22 -61.80 8.70 -21.04
CA THR A 22 -60.93 7.77 -21.81
C THR A 22 -59.67 7.34 -21.05
N LYS A 23 -59.38 7.98 -19.91
CA LYS A 23 -58.15 7.81 -19.12
C LYS A 23 -56.86 8.06 -19.91
N ASN A 24 -56.97 8.81 -21.01
CA ASN A 24 -55.85 9.13 -21.89
C ASN A 24 -55.50 10.61 -21.76
N GLY A 25 -54.21 10.91 -21.81
CA GLY A 25 -53.73 12.27 -21.66
C GLY A 25 -52.32 12.47 -22.18
N LYS A 26 -51.81 13.67 -21.94
CA LYS A 26 -50.45 14.06 -22.28
C LYS A 26 -49.84 14.85 -21.14
N TYR A 27 -48.55 14.64 -20.94
CA TYR A 27 -47.70 15.43 -20.08
C TYR A 27 -46.70 16.19 -20.94
N ILE A 28 -46.67 17.51 -20.79
CA ILE A 28 -45.84 18.43 -21.58
C ILE A 28 -44.64 18.78 -20.72
N ILE A 29 -43.44 18.52 -21.22
CA ILE A 29 -42.21 18.88 -20.53
C ILE A 29 -41.94 20.36 -20.76
N SER A 30 -41.68 21.11 -19.69
CA SER A 30 -41.44 22.55 -19.75
C SER A 30 -40.20 22.89 -20.61
N LYS A 31 -40.21 24.06 -21.26
CA LYS A 31 -39.15 24.50 -22.20
C LYS A 31 -37.78 24.66 -21.52
N ASP A 32 -37.78 24.99 -20.24
CA ASP A 32 -36.60 25.13 -19.39
C ASP A 32 -35.97 23.78 -18.98
N SER A 33 -36.73 22.68 -19.06
CA SER A 33 -36.22 21.35 -18.67
C SER A 33 -35.14 20.85 -19.61
N TRP A 34 -34.02 20.42 -19.03
CA TRP A 34 -32.93 19.76 -19.74
C TRP A 34 -33.40 18.46 -20.42
N GLN A 35 -34.40 17.75 -19.88
CA GLN A 35 -34.94 16.54 -20.51
C GLN A 35 -35.63 16.86 -21.84
N ARG A 36 -36.29 18.02 -21.93
CA ARG A 36 -36.88 18.49 -23.18
C ARG A 36 -35.83 18.87 -24.20
N LYS A 37 -34.80 19.60 -23.75
CA LYS A 37 -33.70 20.03 -24.62
C LYS A 37 -32.91 18.85 -25.20
N LYS A 38 -32.79 17.75 -24.45
CA LYS A 38 -31.94 16.60 -24.85
C LYS A 38 -32.70 15.41 -25.45
N TYR A 39 -33.93 15.14 -25.01
CA TYR A 39 -34.59 13.86 -25.28
C TYR A 39 -36.00 14.00 -25.88
N ILE A 40 -37.00 14.43 -25.10
CA ILE A 40 -38.41 14.41 -25.52
C ILE A 40 -39.17 15.63 -25.02
N SER A 41 -40.10 16.15 -25.82
CA SER A 41 -40.91 17.33 -25.45
C SER A 41 -42.22 16.99 -24.73
N GLN A 42 -42.70 15.75 -24.87
CA GLN A 42 -43.98 15.30 -24.31
C GLN A 42 -43.98 13.80 -24.02
N ILE A 43 -44.86 13.38 -23.12
CA ILE A 43 -45.09 11.99 -22.72
C ILE A 43 -46.59 11.71 -22.83
N GLN A 44 -46.94 10.64 -23.55
CA GLN A 44 -48.33 10.19 -23.64
C GLN A 44 -48.69 9.40 -22.36
N LEU A 45 -49.89 9.62 -21.83
CA LEU A 45 -50.37 8.99 -20.59
C LEU A 45 -51.58 8.11 -20.91
N HIS A 46 -51.51 6.83 -20.56
CA HIS A 46 -52.57 5.85 -20.79
C HIS A 46 -53.04 5.22 -19.48
N GLY A 47 -54.33 5.26 -19.20
CA GLY A 47 -54.95 4.61 -18.04
C GLY A 47 -54.83 5.39 -16.72
N PHE A 48 -54.74 6.71 -16.76
CA PHE A 48 -54.66 7.57 -15.55
C PHE A 48 -55.84 8.54 -15.46
N ASP A 49 -56.19 8.93 -14.24
CA ASP A 49 -57.25 9.92 -13.94
C ASP A 49 -56.69 11.24 -13.38
N ALA A 50 -55.39 11.25 -13.06
CA ALA A 50 -54.60 12.38 -12.55
C ALA A 50 -53.12 12.20 -12.94
N LEU A 51 -52.27 13.21 -12.64
CA LEU A 51 -50.83 13.15 -12.92
C LEU A 51 -50.19 11.92 -12.23
N PRO A 52 -49.61 10.97 -12.97
CA PRO A 52 -48.99 9.79 -12.36
C PRO A 52 -47.71 10.14 -11.60
N SER A 53 -47.49 9.43 -10.51
CA SER A 53 -46.23 9.47 -9.77
C SER A 53 -45.07 9.02 -10.68
N GLY A 54 -43.89 9.59 -10.47
CA GLY A 54 -42.76 9.41 -11.39
C GLY A 54 -42.61 10.53 -12.42
N LEU A 55 -43.62 11.39 -12.58
CA LEU A 55 -43.54 12.64 -13.32
C LEU A 55 -43.46 13.84 -12.37
N SER A 56 -42.71 14.86 -12.76
CA SER A 56 -42.56 16.08 -11.97
C SER A 56 -43.85 16.91 -11.97
N SER A 57 -44.27 17.35 -10.79
CA SER A 57 -45.40 18.29 -10.63
C SER A 57 -45.10 19.69 -11.14
N THR A 58 -43.84 19.99 -11.50
CA THR A 58 -43.41 21.30 -12.04
C THR A 58 -43.16 21.26 -13.55
N GLY A 59 -43.42 20.14 -14.22
CA GLY A 59 -43.21 20.00 -15.67
C GLY A 59 -41.76 19.67 -16.06
N LYS A 60 -40.87 19.37 -15.10
CA LYS A 60 -39.45 19.07 -15.38
C LYS A 60 -39.19 17.75 -16.13
N GLY A 61 -40.21 16.97 -16.44
CA GLY A 61 -40.06 15.66 -17.07
C GLY A 61 -40.32 14.51 -16.10
N THR A 62 -39.65 13.38 -16.35
CA THR A 62 -39.60 12.22 -15.46
C THR A 62 -38.70 12.48 -14.25
N THR A 63 -38.93 11.79 -13.14
CA THR A 63 -38.17 11.94 -11.89
C THR A 63 -37.20 10.78 -11.68
N TYR A 64 -36.22 10.95 -10.79
CA TYR A 64 -35.25 9.92 -10.37
C TYR A 64 -34.55 9.22 -11.55
N SER A 65 -34.95 7.99 -11.88
CA SER A 65 -34.32 7.19 -12.94
C SER A 65 -34.59 7.72 -14.34
N GLY A 66 -35.62 8.54 -14.51
CA GLY A 66 -36.17 8.84 -15.82
C GLY A 66 -35.22 9.58 -16.78
N GLY A 67 -34.30 10.40 -16.26
CA GLY A 67 -33.26 11.02 -17.08
C GLY A 67 -32.30 10.00 -17.69
N TYR A 68 -31.92 8.98 -16.91
CA TYR A 68 -31.07 7.87 -17.36
C TYR A 68 -31.81 6.97 -18.34
N LEU A 69 -33.08 6.64 -18.09
CA LEU A 69 -33.89 5.88 -19.04
C LEU A 69 -33.96 6.58 -20.40
N LEU A 70 -34.21 7.89 -20.41
CA LEU A 70 -34.26 8.68 -21.64
C LEU A 70 -32.91 8.74 -22.36
N SER A 71 -31.80 8.83 -21.62
CA SER A 71 -30.47 8.83 -22.24
C SER A 71 -30.16 7.50 -22.92
N TYR A 72 -30.45 6.38 -22.26
CA TYR A 72 -30.24 5.05 -22.83
C TYR A 72 -31.17 4.78 -24.02
N PHE A 73 -32.43 5.19 -23.94
CA PHE A 73 -33.35 5.09 -25.08
C PHE A 73 -32.83 5.87 -26.28
N LYS A 74 -32.35 7.11 -26.07
CA LYS A 74 -31.78 7.92 -27.16
C LYS A 74 -30.51 7.28 -27.75
N GLN A 75 -29.62 6.77 -26.90
CA GLN A 75 -28.38 6.14 -27.34
C GLN A 75 -28.64 4.91 -28.22
N ILE A 76 -29.64 4.11 -27.89
CA ILE A 76 -29.91 2.85 -28.59
C ILE A 76 -30.87 3.05 -29.78
N LEU A 77 -31.89 3.91 -29.63
CA LEU A 77 -33.00 4.05 -30.59
C LEU A 77 -32.94 5.32 -31.44
N GLY A 78 -31.98 6.22 -31.17
CA GLY A 78 -31.81 7.50 -31.85
C GLY A 78 -32.74 8.61 -31.34
N ASP A 79 -32.85 9.70 -32.10
CA ASP A 79 -33.55 10.92 -31.68
C ASP A 79 -35.08 10.83 -31.75
N ASN A 80 -35.62 9.98 -32.63
CA ASN A 80 -37.05 9.95 -32.94
C ASN A 80 -37.83 8.99 -32.01
N ILE A 81 -37.83 9.27 -30.72
CA ILE A 81 -38.52 8.47 -29.70
C ILE A 81 -39.82 9.15 -29.21
N LYS A 82 -40.87 8.34 -29.01
CA LYS A 82 -42.14 8.76 -28.40
C LYS A 82 -42.41 7.91 -27.16
N LEU A 83 -42.39 8.53 -25.98
CA LEU A 83 -42.63 7.84 -24.72
C LEU A 83 -44.12 7.83 -24.35
N THR A 84 -44.64 6.66 -24.02
CA THR A 84 -45.96 6.44 -23.41
C THR A 84 -45.74 5.83 -22.03
N ILE A 85 -46.32 6.42 -20.99
CA ILE A 85 -46.44 5.78 -19.67
C ILE A 85 -47.85 5.18 -19.59
N SER A 86 -47.94 3.91 -19.23
CA SER A 86 -49.21 3.19 -19.13
C SER A 86 -49.38 2.57 -17.75
N SER A 87 -50.58 2.67 -17.18
CA SER A 87 -50.94 1.93 -15.95
C SER A 87 -51.31 0.48 -16.20
N LYS A 88 -51.59 0.10 -17.46
CA LYS A 88 -52.12 -1.23 -17.83
C LYS A 88 -51.22 -2.00 -18.79
N GLU A 89 -50.64 -1.32 -19.77
CA GLU A 89 -49.86 -1.99 -20.82
C GLU A 89 -48.47 -2.41 -20.30
N PRO A 90 -47.95 -3.59 -20.69
CA PRO A 90 -46.59 -4.00 -20.35
C PRO A 90 -45.55 -3.12 -21.06
N SER A 91 -44.35 -3.00 -20.47
CA SER A 91 -43.26 -2.26 -21.09
C SER A 91 -42.80 -2.93 -22.38
N ARG A 92 -42.70 -2.16 -23.47
CA ARG A 92 -42.25 -2.64 -24.78
C ARG A 92 -41.78 -1.50 -25.68
N VAL A 93 -40.96 -1.84 -26.68
CA VAL A 93 -40.53 -0.92 -27.73
C VAL A 93 -41.16 -1.35 -29.05
N ILE A 94 -41.78 -0.41 -29.76
CA ILE A 94 -42.44 -0.64 -31.05
C ILE A 94 -41.75 0.23 -32.11
N LYS A 95 -41.24 -0.40 -33.17
CA LYS A 95 -40.64 0.31 -34.32
C LYS A 95 -41.73 0.76 -35.28
N ASN A 96 -41.75 2.05 -35.58
CA ASN A 96 -42.53 2.65 -36.67
C ASN A 96 -41.57 3.06 -37.81
N LYS A 97 -42.12 3.37 -39.00
CA LYS A 97 -41.33 3.69 -40.22
C LYS A 97 -40.11 4.61 -39.97
N LYS A 98 -40.27 5.69 -39.18
CA LYS A 98 -39.20 6.67 -38.87
C LYS A 98 -39.08 7.02 -37.38
N SER A 99 -39.71 6.26 -36.48
CA SER A 99 -39.70 6.56 -35.04
C SER A 99 -39.89 5.31 -34.19
N TYR A 100 -39.49 5.38 -32.92
CA TYR A 100 -39.76 4.33 -31.94
C TYR A 100 -40.80 4.80 -30.94
N ARG A 101 -41.83 4.00 -30.71
CA ARG A 101 -42.77 4.20 -29.60
C ARG A 101 -42.35 3.30 -28.44
N ILE A 102 -42.06 3.92 -27.30
CA ILE A 102 -41.68 3.24 -26.08
C ILE A 102 -42.88 3.29 -25.14
N ILE A 103 -43.38 2.13 -24.76
CA ILE A 103 -44.39 2.01 -23.71
C ILE A 103 -43.65 1.58 -22.45
N LEU A 104 -43.79 2.36 -21.39
CA LEU A 104 -43.23 2.06 -20.08
C LEU A 104 -44.38 1.84 -19.11
N ASN A 105 -44.45 0.63 -18.55
CA ASN A 105 -45.40 0.33 -17.51
C ASN A 105 -45.07 1.12 -16.24
N HIS A 106 -46.10 1.69 -15.64
CA HIS A 106 -45.96 2.58 -14.49
C HIS A 106 -45.46 1.90 -13.22
N SER A 107 -45.86 0.66 -12.94
CA SER A 107 -45.38 -0.05 -11.75
C SER A 107 -43.87 -0.31 -11.83
N GLN A 108 -43.40 -0.73 -13.01
CA GLN A 108 -41.97 -0.94 -13.29
C GLN A 108 -41.18 0.37 -13.20
N LEU A 109 -41.74 1.49 -13.69
CA LEU A 109 -41.13 2.81 -13.50
C LEU A 109 -41.01 3.18 -12.01
N LEU A 110 -42.00 2.83 -11.18
CA LEU A 110 -41.95 3.09 -9.75
C LEU A 110 -40.92 2.21 -9.03
N GLU A 111 -40.74 0.95 -9.44
CA GLU A 111 -39.73 0.05 -8.89
C GLU A 111 -38.32 0.59 -9.09
N ILE A 112 -37.96 0.96 -10.33
CA ILE A 112 -36.64 1.56 -10.59
C ILE A 112 -36.49 2.90 -9.88
N ASN A 113 -37.55 3.70 -9.76
CA ASN A 113 -37.51 4.96 -9.00
C ASN A 113 -37.24 4.73 -7.51
N LYS A 114 -37.73 3.63 -6.91
CA LYS A 114 -37.40 3.29 -5.50
C LYS A 114 -35.90 3.03 -5.33
N ILE A 115 -35.29 2.31 -6.27
CA ILE A 115 -33.84 2.03 -6.25
C ILE A 115 -33.05 3.34 -6.34
N PHE A 116 -33.37 4.21 -7.31
CA PHE A 116 -32.69 5.50 -7.48
C PHE A 116 -32.89 6.43 -6.29
N ARG A 117 -34.09 6.47 -5.68
CA ARG A 117 -34.34 7.24 -4.45
C ARG A 117 -33.42 6.81 -3.31
N LYS A 118 -33.22 5.51 -3.14
CA LYS A 118 -32.33 4.99 -2.10
C LYS A 118 -30.89 5.43 -2.36
N ILE A 119 -30.41 5.28 -3.60
CA ILE A 119 -29.07 5.73 -4.02
C ILE A 119 -28.88 7.24 -3.77
N ASP A 120 -29.85 8.07 -4.16
CA ASP A 120 -29.76 9.52 -3.99
C ASP A 120 -29.77 9.91 -2.50
N SER A 121 -30.57 9.21 -1.68
CA SER A 121 -30.58 9.40 -0.24
C SER A 121 -29.23 9.05 0.38
N GLU A 122 -28.66 7.89 0.04
CA GLU A 122 -27.35 7.45 0.51
C GLU A 122 -26.25 8.43 0.08
N ARG A 123 -26.25 8.89 -1.18
CA ARG A 123 -25.32 9.91 -1.67
C ARG A 123 -25.43 11.22 -0.89
N LYS A 124 -26.65 11.69 -0.63
CA LYS A 124 -26.89 12.92 0.13
C LYS A 124 -26.33 12.79 1.55
N THR A 125 -26.62 11.68 2.22
CA THR A 125 -26.09 11.39 3.56
C THR A 125 -24.57 11.31 3.55
N ASN A 126 -23.97 10.58 2.61
CA ASN A 126 -22.52 10.45 2.52
C ASN A 126 -21.81 11.78 2.28
N ARG A 127 -22.36 12.63 1.40
CA ARG A 127 -21.82 13.98 1.15
C ARG A 127 -21.87 14.84 2.42
N ALA A 128 -23.00 14.84 3.12
CA ALA A 128 -23.14 15.59 4.37
C ALA A 128 -22.12 15.12 5.43
N ASN A 129 -22.00 13.80 5.61
CA ASN A 129 -21.08 13.20 6.59
C ASN A 129 -19.61 13.50 6.26
N ASN A 130 -19.22 13.49 4.98
CA ASN A 130 -17.86 13.82 4.57
C ASN A 130 -17.51 15.29 4.83
N VAL A 131 -18.44 16.20 4.55
CA VAL A 131 -18.26 17.63 4.85
C VAL A 131 -18.15 17.85 6.36
N GLU A 132 -19.05 17.22 7.15
CA GLU A 132 -19.00 17.30 8.61
C GLU A 132 -17.68 16.73 9.16
N SER A 133 -17.20 15.61 8.62
CA SER A 133 -15.94 14.99 9.03
C SER A 133 -14.74 15.87 8.72
N PHE A 134 -14.69 16.47 7.53
CA PHE A 134 -13.64 17.41 7.13
C PHE A 134 -13.63 18.63 8.06
N LEU A 135 -14.79 19.26 8.28
CA LEU A 135 -14.90 20.43 9.15
C LEU A 135 -14.52 20.12 10.60
N ALA A 136 -14.84 18.94 11.10
CA ALA A 136 -14.47 18.52 12.45
C ALA A 136 -12.97 18.22 12.62
N ILE A 137 -12.26 17.89 11.54
CA ILE A 137 -10.81 17.69 11.53
C ILE A 137 -10.09 19.03 11.46
N GLU A 138 -10.47 19.89 10.51
CA GLU A 138 -9.78 21.16 10.24
C GLU A 138 -10.16 22.28 11.23
N PHE A 139 -11.40 22.29 11.72
CA PHE A 139 -11.96 23.34 12.59
C PHE A 139 -12.59 22.78 13.87
N PRO A 140 -11.82 22.06 14.71
CA PRO A 140 -12.37 21.29 15.84
C PRO A 140 -13.02 22.15 16.93
N ARG A 141 -12.67 23.44 17.05
CA ARG A 141 -13.28 24.36 18.03
C ARG A 141 -14.71 24.76 17.63
N GLN A 142 -14.96 24.95 16.34
CA GLN A 142 -16.25 25.40 15.80
C GLN A 142 -17.16 24.22 15.45
N PHE A 143 -16.58 23.07 15.07
CA PHE A 143 -17.29 21.87 14.66
C PHE A 143 -16.87 20.66 15.52
N PRO A 144 -17.33 20.57 16.78
CA PRO A 144 -16.99 19.45 17.65
C PRO A 144 -17.56 18.14 17.09
N LYS A 145 -16.76 17.06 17.12
CA LYS A 145 -17.19 15.72 16.67
C LYS A 145 -18.40 15.24 17.47
N LYS A 146 -19.61 15.43 16.94
CA LYS A 146 -20.74 14.54 17.29
C LYS A 146 -20.39 13.15 16.78
N SER A 147 -20.75 12.11 17.52
CA SER A 147 -20.40 10.71 17.22
C SER A 147 -20.54 10.42 15.73
N ILE A 148 -19.43 10.47 14.99
CA ILE A 148 -19.42 10.18 13.57
C ILE A 148 -19.84 8.72 13.51
N LYS A 149 -21.07 8.44 13.03
CA LYS A 149 -21.38 7.12 12.51
C LYS A 149 -20.38 6.92 11.39
N THR A 150 -19.31 6.18 11.69
CA THR A 150 -18.17 5.87 10.83
C THR A 150 -18.58 5.90 9.37
N VAL A 151 -18.05 6.89 8.65
CA VAL A 151 -18.14 7.11 7.19
C VAL A 151 -18.74 5.91 6.47
N GLY A 152 -20.05 5.91 6.19
CA GLY A 152 -20.75 5.02 5.25
C GLY A 152 -20.38 3.52 5.26
N TYR A 153 -19.65 3.02 6.24
CA TYR A 153 -18.98 1.73 6.16
C TYR A 153 -19.98 0.69 6.61
N LYS A 154 -20.51 -0.03 5.63
CA LYS A 154 -21.32 -1.19 5.91
C LYS A 154 -20.38 -2.32 6.32
N LYS A 155 -20.61 -2.88 7.52
CA LYS A 155 -19.88 -4.07 7.99
C LYS A 155 -19.90 -5.14 6.89
N GLY A 156 -18.73 -5.73 6.63
CA GLY A 156 -18.57 -6.75 5.59
C GLY A 156 -18.21 -6.20 4.21
N THR A 157 -18.30 -4.90 3.94
CA THR A 157 -17.95 -4.35 2.62
C THR A 157 -16.50 -4.63 2.22
N VAL A 158 -15.54 -4.45 3.14
CA VAL A 158 -14.12 -4.79 2.86
C VAL A 158 -13.95 -6.29 2.66
N ALA A 159 -14.63 -7.14 3.44
CA ALA A 159 -14.56 -8.58 3.27
C ALA A 159 -15.15 -9.01 1.91
N GLU A 160 -16.28 -8.43 1.51
CA GLU A 160 -16.93 -8.66 0.21
C GLU A 160 -16.01 -8.25 -0.94
N ILE A 161 -15.42 -7.04 -0.87
CA ILE A 161 -14.47 -6.52 -1.84
C ILE A 161 -13.24 -7.45 -1.95
N LEU A 162 -12.63 -7.83 -0.82
CA LEU A 162 -11.45 -8.69 -0.80
C LEU A 162 -11.76 -10.15 -1.15
N SER A 163 -13.00 -10.61 -0.96
CA SER A 163 -13.47 -11.95 -1.37
C SER A 163 -13.87 -12.02 -2.84
N SER A 164 -14.17 -10.87 -3.46
CA SER A 164 -14.47 -10.78 -4.88
C SER A 164 -13.19 -11.04 -5.69
N THR A 165 -13.30 -11.90 -6.71
CA THR A 165 -12.19 -12.49 -7.46
C THR A 165 -11.09 -11.52 -7.89
N LYS A 166 -9.82 -11.91 -7.70
CA LYS A 166 -8.56 -11.32 -8.24
C LYS A 166 -8.43 -9.79 -8.12
N ILE A 167 -9.00 -9.19 -7.09
CA ILE A 167 -8.86 -7.74 -6.88
C ILE A 167 -7.40 -7.31 -6.73
N GLU A 168 -6.53 -8.18 -6.21
CA GLU A 168 -5.08 -7.98 -6.06
C GLU A 168 -4.36 -7.46 -7.32
N LYS A 169 -4.88 -7.73 -8.52
CA LYS A 169 -4.31 -7.30 -9.81
C LYS A 169 -4.86 -5.96 -10.30
N HIS A 170 -5.93 -5.46 -9.67
CA HIS A 170 -6.65 -4.26 -10.07
C HIS A 170 -6.54 -3.12 -9.04
N LEU A 171 -5.90 -3.36 -7.89
CA LEU A 171 -5.58 -2.33 -6.90
C LEU A 171 -4.59 -1.32 -7.47
N SER A 172 -4.89 -0.02 -7.33
CA SER A 172 -3.96 1.07 -7.63
C SER A 172 -2.80 1.11 -6.63
N ASP A 173 -1.78 1.91 -6.91
CA ASP A 173 -0.65 2.11 -5.97
C ASP A 173 -1.11 2.79 -4.67
N GLU A 174 -2.09 3.71 -4.76
CA GLU A 174 -2.74 4.31 -3.60
C GLU A 174 -3.49 3.26 -2.76
N ASP A 175 -4.25 2.37 -3.40
CA ASP A 175 -4.97 1.29 -2.71
C ASP A 175 -4.00 0.34 -2.01
N ARG A 176 -2.92 -0.06 -2.69
CA ARG A 176 -1.87 -0.92 -2.11
C ARG A 176 -1.24 -0.26 -0.89
N THR A 177 -0.89 1.01 -0.99
CA THR A 177 -0.29 1.78 0.11
C THR A 177 -1.26 1.89 1.29
N ALA A 178 -2.53 2.18 1.03
CA ALA A 178 -3.57 2.24 2.06
C ALA A 178 -3.76 0.89 2.77
N LEU A 179 -3.78 -0.22 2.02
CA LEU A 179 -3.90 -1.57 2.58
C LEU A 179 -2.68 -1.96 3.42
N LEU A 180 -1.46 -1.68 2.97
CA LEU A 180 -0.23 -1.94 3.75
C LEU A 180 -0.22 -1.13 5.06
N ASN A 181 -0.61 0.15 5.00
CA ASN A 181 -0.72 1.01 6.19
C ASN A 181 -1.82 0.57 7.15
N LEU A 182 -2.95 0.06 6.63
CA LEU A 182 -4.02 -0.49 7.45
C LEU A 182 -3.57 -1.79 8.11
N HIS A 183 -2.93 -2.66 7.34
CA HIS A 183 -2.46 -3.97 7.78
C HIS A 183 -1.48 -3.86 8.95
N SER A 184 -0.50 -2.95 8.89
CA SER A 184 0.43 -2.74 10.00
C SER A 184 -0.27 -2.31 11.30
N LYS A 185 -1.28 -1.45 11.20
CA LYS A 185 -2.12 -1.03 12.34
C LYS A 185 -2.99 -2.17 12.87
N LEU A 186 -3.54 -3.01 11.98
CA LEU A 186 -4.35 -4.17 12.37
C LEU A 186 -3.49 -5.18 13.14
N ILE A 187 -2.31 -5.53 12.64
CA ILE A 187 -1.39 -6.42 13.37
C ILE A 187 -1.06 -5.85 14.76
N ALA A 188 -0.70 -4.57 14.85
CA ALA A 188 -0.32 -3.95 16.12
C ALA A 188 -1.46 -3.88 17.15
N SER A 189 -2.71 -3.79 16.69
CA SER A 189 -3.91 -3.73 17.54
C SER A 189 -4.56 -5.08 17.81
N THR A 190 -4.13 -6.14 17.11
CA THR A 190 -4.68 -7.48 17.31
C THR A 190 -4.17 -8.06 18.62
N GLN A 191 -5.09 -8.44 19.52
CA GLN A 191 -4.75 -9.24 20.70
C GLN A 191 -4.31 -10.63 20.26
N PHE A 192 -3.01 -10.79 20.08
CA PHE A 192 -2.42 -12.05 19.66
C PHE A 192 -2.42 -13.06 20.81
N THR A 193 -2.94 -14.26 20.54
CA THR A 193 -2.77 -15.41 21.44
C THR A 193 -2.26 -16.59 20.64
N LEU A 194 -1.27 -17.31 21.18
CA LEU A 194 -0.71 -18.53 20.58
C LEU A 194 -1.72 -19.69 20.51
N ARG A 195 -2.92 -19.52 21.08
CA ARG A 195 -4.00 -20.51 21.09
C ARG A 195 -4.82 -20.50 19.79
N SER A 196 -4.89 -19.38 19.07
CA SER A 196 -5.61 -19.29 17.79
C SER A 196 -4.71 -19.78 16.65
N THR A 197 -4.82 -21.06 16.28
CA THR A 197 -3.98 -21.68 15.24
C THR A 197 -4.07 -20.94 13.91
N GLN A 198 -5.27 -20.48 13.51
CA GLN A 198 -5.48 -19.76 12.25
C GLN A 198 -4.85 -18.36 12.26
N THR A 199 -5.05 -17.57 13.32
CA THR A 199 -4.46 -16.22 13.41
C THR A 199 -2.94 -16.29 13.49
N VAL A 200 -2.40 -17.27 14.21
CA VAL A 200 -0.95 -17.53 14.29
C VAL A 200 -0.40 -17.92 12.92
N GLN A 201 -1.07 -18.81 12.19
CA GLN A 201 -0.66 -19.21 10.83
C GLN A 201 -0.67 -18.02 9.87
N LEU A 202 -1.71 -17.18 9.91
CA LEU A 202 -1.80 -15.99 9.05
C LEU A 202 -0.65 -15.02 9.33
N ILE A 203 -0.43 -14.65 10.60
CA ILE A 203 0.65 -13.72 10.98
C ILE A 203 2.02 -14.31 10.63
N LYS A 204 2.23 -15.61 10.87
CA LYS A 204 3.47 -16.29 10.51
C LYS A 204 3.71 -16.25 9.00
N SER A 205 2.69 -16.57 8.21
CA SER A 205 2.79 -16.57 6.74
C SER A 205 3.03 -15.16 6.18
N ASP A 206 2.43 -14.14 6.79
CA ASP A 206 2.66 -12.75 6.43
C ASP A 206 4.09 -12.30 6.77
N TYR A 207 4.58 -12.64 7.96
CA TYR A 207 5.96 -12.35 8.37
C TYR A 207 6.97 -13.01 7.42
N GLU A 208 6.78 -14.29 7.09
CA GLU A 208 7.62 -15.03 6.16
C GLU A 208 7.57 -14.41 4.74
N ALA A 209 6.39 -14.03 4.25
CA ALA A 209 6.24 -13.39 2.95
C ALA A 209 6.93 -12.02 2.90
N SER A 210 6.71 -11.19 3.92
CA SER A 210 7.32 -9.87 4.06
C SER A 210 8.85 -9.95 4.15
N GLN A 211 9.37 -10.86 4.98
CA GLN A 211 10.81 -11.12 5.05
C GLN A 211 11.39 -11.59 3.73
N LYS A 212 10.69 -12.47 3.02
CA LYS A 212 11.16 -12.97 1.73
C LYS A 212 11.27 -11.84 0.71
N VAL A 213 10.25 -10.99 0.57
CA VAL A 213 10.28 -9.84 -0.35
C VAL A 213 11.43 -8.90 -0.03
N TYR A 214 11.63 -8.60 1.26
CA TYR A 214 12.74 -7.77 1.70
C TYR A 214 14.11 -8.39 1.38
N LEU A 215 14.31 -9.67 1.70
CA LEU A 215 15.55 -10.40 1.40
C LEU A 215 15.80 -10.50 -0.11
N ASP A 216 14.76 -10.69 -0.92
CA ASP A 216 14.86 -10.70 -2.38
C ASP A 216 15.44 -9.38 -2.89
N SER A 217 14.86 -8.25 -2.46
CA SER A 217 15.38 -6.92 -2.82
C SER A 217 16.82 -6.68 -2.39
N ILE A 218 17.21 -7.13 -1.19
CA ILE A 218 18.57 -6.96 -0.67
C ILE A 218 19.54 -7.81 -1.48
N VAL A 219 19.20 -9.07 -1.77
CA VAL A 219 20.06 -9.98 -2.54
C VAL A 219 20.28 -9.41 -3.95
N GLU A 220 19.23 -8.96 -4.63
CA GLU A 220 19.33 -8.35 -5.95
C GLU A 220 20.20 -7.09 -5.94
N GLU A 221 20.00 -6.19 -4.97
CA GLU A 221 20.82 -5.00 -4.82
C GLU A 221 22.29 -5.34 -4.52
N PHE A 222 22.54 -6.32 -3.63
CA PHE A 222 23.88 -6.78 -3.28
C PHE A 222 24.60 -7.33 -4.52
N GLU A 223 23.95 -8.22 -5.27
CA GLU A 223 24.51 -8.80 -6.50
C GLU A 223 24.81 -7.73 -7.55
N LYS A 224 23.90 -6.77 -7.73
CA LYS A 224 24.09 -5.65 -8.64
C LYS A 224 25.32 -4.83 -8.23
N LYS A 225 25.43 -4.45 -6.95
CA LYS A 225 26.59 -3.69 -6.44
C LYS A 225 27.90 -4.44 -6.57
N LEU A 226 27.92 -5.76 -6.32
CA LEU A 226 29.11 -6.59 -6.51
C LEU A 226 29.60 -6.58 -7.96
N LYS A 227 28.68 -6.54 -8.93
CA LYS A 227 29.02 -6.49 -10.36
C LYS A 227 29.44 -5.10 -10.82
N SER A 228 28.68 -4.06 -10.46
CA SER A 228 28.86 -2.72 -11.02
C SER A 228 29.86 -1.86 -10.26
N ASN A 229 29.90 -1.98 -8.92
CA ASN A 229 30.63 -1.06 -8.04
C ASN A 229 31.52 -1.80 -7.01
N PRO A 230 32.36 -2.78 -7.39
CA PRO A 230 33.17 -3.55 -6.45
C PRO A 230 34.24 -2.72 -5.73
N ASN A 231 34.57 -1.53 -6.24
CA ASN A 231 35.66 -0.69 -5.73
C ASN A 231 35.20 0.59 -5.02
N ALA A 232 33.89 0.85 -4.96
CA ALA A 232 33.34 2.06 -4.32
C ALA A 232 33.07 1.83 -2.82
N GLU A 233 34.09 2.01 -1.98
CA GLU A 233 34.02 1.75 -0.53
C GLU A 233 32.86 2.47 0.17
N GLY A 234 32.68 3.77 -0.08
CA GLY A 234 31.57 4.55 0.49
C GLY A 234 30.18 4.03 0.09
N THR A 235 30.06 3.39 -1.08
CA THR A 235 28.79 2.75 -1.48
C THR A 235 28.52 1.49 -0.64
N TRP A 236 29.56 0.72 -0.34
CA TRP A 236 29.45 -0.47 0.51
C TRP A 236 29.23 -0.12 1.96
N GLN A 237 29.88 0.90 2.49
CA GLN A 237 29.61 1.43 3.82
C GLN A 237 28.13 1.82 3.96
N LYS A 238 27.58 2.65 3.05
CA LYS A 238 26.15 3.03 3.08
C LYS A 238 25.21 1.82 3.02
N PHE A 239 25.51 0.85 2.15
CA PHE A 239 24.69 -0.34 2.00
C PHE A 239 24.71 -1.23 3.25
N LEU A 240 25.90 -1.52 3.77
CA LEU A 240 26.07 -2.36 4.95
C LEU A 240 25.44 -1.67 6.17
N LYS A 241 25.70 -0.39 6.42
CA LYS A 241 25.06 0.35 7.54
C LYS A 241 23.53 0.21 7.55
N LYS A 242 22.90 0.26 6.37
CA LYS A 242 21.43 0.14 6.24
C LYS A 242 20.91 -1.29 6.48
N HIS A 243 21.69 -2.31 6.18
CA HIS A 243 21.23 -3.71 6.11
C HIS A 243 22.04 -4.70 6.96
N ILE A 244 23.00 -4.26 7.76
CA ILE A 244 23.94 -5.17 8.44
C ILE A 244 23.25 -6.09 9.45
N LEU A 245 22.22 -5.63 10.16
CA LEU A 245 21.51 -6.45 11.15
C LEU A 245 20.76 -7.63 10.52
N ILE A 246 20.33 -7.51 9.26
CA ILE A 246 19.74 -8.65 8.53
C ILE A 246 20.82 -9.53 7.88
N LEU A 247 21.98 -8.96 7.54
CA LEU A 247 23.15 -9.69 7.04
C LEU A 247 23.80 -10.56 8.13
N ILE A 248 23.81 -10.06 9.36
CA ILE A 248 24.43 -10.68 10.52
C ILE A 248 23.41 -10.71 11.67
N ASN A 249 22.50 -11.66 11.58
CA ASN A 249 21.32 -11.78 12.44
C ASN A 249 21.60 -12.13 13.92
N GLN A 250 22.86 -12.27 14.31
CA GLN A 250 23.28 -12.48 15.69
C GLN A 250 23.29 -11.18 16.52
N TYR A 251 23.13 -10.02 15.87
CA TYR A 251 23.16 -8.71 16.54
C TYR A 251 21.78 -8.06 16.58
N THR A 252 21.55 -7.25 17.61
CA THR A 252 20.28 -6.56 17.85
C THR A 252 20.36 -5.07 17.54
N TYR A 253 21.50 -4.43 17.82
CA TYR A 253 21.65 -2.99 17.63
C TYR A 253 22.87 -2.62 16.81
N PHE A 254 22.72 -1.54 16.06
CA PHE A 254 23.77 -0.91 15.27
C PHE A 254 24.06 0.48 15.85
N ILE A 255 25.35 0.80 16.02
CA ILE A 255 25.80 2.12 16.43
C ILE A 255 26.71 2.70 15.35
N GLU A 256 26.31 3.86 14.84
CA GLU A 256 27.06 4.62 13.86
C GLU A 256 28.08 5.53 14.52
N LYS A 257 29.26 5.64 13.88
CA LYS A 257 30.37 6.53 14.25
C LYS A 257 29.95 7.95 14.64
N GLU A 258 28.98 8.53 13.94
CA GLU A 258 28.57 9.94 14.13
C GLU A 258 27.79 10.19 15.42
N ASN A 259 27.27 9.13 16.05
CA ASN A 259 26.44 9.26 17.24
C ASN A 259 27.23 9.25 18.55
N ILE A 260 28.53 8.93 18.52
CA ILE A 260 29.35 8.77 19.72
C ILE A 260 30.40 9.89 19.79
N SER A 261 30.65 10.44 20.98
CA SER A 261 31.53 11.58 21.26
C SER A 261 32.89 11.55 20.53
N THR A 262 33.29 12.70 19.98
CA THR A 262 34.42 12.96 19.03
C THR A 262 35.85 12.74 19.56
N ARG A 263 36.02 12.07 20.70
CA ARG A 263 37.34 11.95 21.36
C ARG A 263 38.17 10.73 20.93
N ILE A 264 37.60 9.84 20.11
CA ILE A 264 38.23 8.59 19.67
C ILE A 264 37.97 8.42 18.17
N ASP A 265 38.97 8.02 17.40
CA ASP A 265 38.74 7.54 16.03
C ASP A 265 37.92 6.24 16.09
N TYR A 266 36.67 6.29 15.62
CA TYR A 266 35.78 5.13 15.65
C TYR A 266 35.86 4.29 14.37
N PRO A 267 35.61 2.97 14.49
CA PRO A 267 35.39 2.07 13.37
C PRO A 267 34.19 2.50 12.50
N ASP A 268 34.04 1.86 11.34
CA ASP A 268 32.90 2.10 10.45
C ASP A 268 31.55 1.91 11.14
N PHE A 269 31.42 0.88 11.99
CA PHE A 269 30.30 0.73 12.91
C PHE A 269 30.59 -0.26 14.06
N LEU A 270 29.77 -0.16 15.12
CA LEU A 270 29.73 -1.11 16.23
C LEU A 270 28.40 -1.86 16.20
N LEU A 271 28.44 -3.16 16.49
CA LEU A 271 27.23 -3.97 16.66
C LEU A 271 27.12 -4.45 18.10
N ILE A 272 25.88 -4.51 18.62
CA ILE A 272 25.57 -5.02 19.96
C ILE A 272 24.74 -6.28 19.83
N ASP A 273 25.17 -7.35 20.48
CA ASP A 273 24.46 -8.62 20.52
C ASP A 273 23.30 -8.61 21.56
N PRO A 274 22.44 -9.65 21.59
CA PRO A 274 21.35 -9.74 22.57
C PRO A 274 21.81 -9.78 24.05
N TYR A 275 23.09 -10.06 24.32
CA TYR A 275 23.69 -10.07 25.64
C TYR A 275 24.40 -8.74 25.96
N ASN A 276 24.18 -7.72 25.14
CA ASN A 276 24.74 -6.39 25.23
C ASN A 276 26.26 -6.30 24.97
N TYR A 277 26.91 -7.34 24.46
CA TYR A 277 28.33 -7.27 24.11
C TYR A 277 28.55 -6.50 22.80
N ILE A 278 29.58 -5.66 22.80
CA ILE A 278 29.96 -4.84 21.64
C ILE A 278 31.03 -5.54 20.81
N ASP A 279 30.80 -5.60 19.49
CA ASP A 279 31.80 -6.00 18.50
C ASP A 279 32.07 -4.89 17.47
N ILE A 280 33.29 -4.88 16.95
CA ILE A 280 33.84 -3.84 16.07
C ILE A 280 33.85 -4.31 14.63
N TYR A 281 33.39 -3.46 13.71
CA TYR A 281 33.42 -3.75 12.29
C TYR A 281 34.15 -2.65 11.50
N GLU A 282 35.16 -3.07 10.72
CA GLU A 282 35.87 -2.24 9.74
C GLU A 282 35.55 -2.75 8.33
N ILE A 283 35.18 -1.85 7.42
CA ILE A 283 34.85 -2.20 6.05
C ILE A 283 36.01 -1.81 5.13
N LYS A 284 36.32 -2.71 4.20
CA LYS A 284 37.03 -2.41 2.96
C LYS A 284 36.18 -2.85 1.77
N LYS A 285 36.52 -2.37 0.58
CA LYS A 285 35.76 -2.69 -0.64
C LYS A 285 35.87 -4.18 -1.04
N PRO A 286 34.89 -4.77 -1.74
CA PRO A 286 34.97 -6.15 -2.25
C PRO A 286 36.16 -6.43 -3.17
N GLY A 287 36.66 -5.38 -3.85
CA GLY A 287 37.87 -5.47 -4.69
C GLY A 287 39.19 -5.45 -3.91
N THR A 288 39.19 -5.26 -2.58
CA THR A 288 40.42 -5.27 -1.79
C THR A 288 41.13 -6.60 -1.91
N LYS A 289 42.42 -6.54 -2.28
CA LYS A 289 43.29 -7.70 -2.39
C LYS A 289 43.57 -8.23 -0.99
N ILE A 290 43.33 -9.52 -0.73
CA ILE A 290 43.49 -10.07 0.62
C ILE A 290 44.93 -10.49 0.92
N LEU A 291 45.54 -11.26 0.01
CA LEU A 291 46.91 -11.77 0.17
C LEU A 291 47.80 -11.36 -0.99
N ASN A 292 49.07 -11.14 -0.68
CA ASN A 292 50.16 -11.04 -1.65
C ASN A 292 50.95 -12.35 -1.67
N TYR A 293 51.59 -12.63 -2.81
CA TYR A 293 52.50 -13.77 -2.96
C TYR A 293 53.94 -13.28 -2.89
N ASP A 294 54.75 -13.96 -2.07
CA ASP A 294 56.19 -13.80 -2.04
C ASP A 294 56.83 -14.88 -2.94
N SER A 295 57.40 -14.46 -4.07
CA SER A 295 58.07 -15.36 -5.01
C SER A 295 59.36 -15.96 -4.46
N SER A 296 60.02 -15.30 -3.51
CA SER A 296 61.27 -15.79 -2.93
C SER A 296 61.04 -16.91 -1.92
N ARG A 297 59.98 -16.79 -1.11
CA ARG A 297 59.62 -17.77 -0.06
C ARG A 297 58.48 -18.70 -0.44
N HIS A 298 57.90 -18.53 -1.63
CA HIS A 298 56.79 -19.31 -2.15
C HIS A 298 55.59 -19.36 -1.20
N ASN A 299 55.30 -18.23 -0.52
CA ASN A 299 54.30 -18.15 0.53
C ASN A 299 53.38 -16.93 0.33
N TYR A 300 52.21 -16.96 0.96
CA TYR A 300 51.28 -15.84 0.95
C TYR A 300 51.30 -15.08 2.29
N TYR A 301 51.13 -13.77 2.22
CA TYR A 301 51.07 -12.88 3.39
C TYR A 301 49.97 -11.83 3.20
N TRP A 302 49.53 -11.21 4.30
CA TRP A 302 48.51 -10.16 4.27
C TRP A 302 48.89 -9.03 3.31
N SER A 303 47.93 -8.57 2.50
CA SER A 303 48.15 -7.36 1.71
C SER A 303 48.33 -6.15 2.61
N ALA A 304 48.95 -5.09 2.09
CA ALA A 304 49.12 -3.84 2.85
C ALA A 304 47.79 -3.23 3.30
N GLU A 305 46.71 -3.34 2.49
CA GLU A 305 45.38 -2.86 2.88
C GLU A 305 44.82 -3.65 4.08
N ILE A 306 44.98 -4.98 4.08
CA ILE A 306 44.50 -5.83 5.18
C ILE A 306 45.34 -5.66 6.44
N SER A 307 46.67 -5.56 6.32
CA SER A 307 47.53 -5.29 7.47
C SER A 307 47.19 -3.95 8.15
N LYS A 308 46.86 -2.92 7.36
CA LYS A 308 46.37 -1.64 7.89
C LYS A 308 45.03 -1.79 8.60
N ALA A 309 44.09 -2.52 8.01
CA ALA A 309 42.78 -2.77 8.63
C ALA A 309 42.89 -3.54 9.95
N ILE A 310 43.77 -4.55 10.03
CA ILE A 310 44.07 -5.29 11.27
C ILE A 310 44.60 -4.33 12.34
N SER A 311 45.57 -3.47 11.98
CA SER A 311 46.10 -2.46 12.90
C SER A 311 45.04 -1.46 13.37
N GLN A 312 44.13 -1.04 12.47
CA GLN A 312 43.03 -0.13 12.81
C GLN A 312 42.09 -0.78 13.82
N VAL A 313 41.65 -2.02 13.55
CA VAL A 313 40.74 -2.76 14.43
C VAL A 313 41.38 -3.00 15.79
N GLU A 314 42.66 -3.41 15.87
CA GLU A 314 43.34 -3.55 17.16
C GLU A 314 43.42 -2.23 17.93
N ASN A 315 43.69 -1.12 17.24
CA ASN A 315 43.70 0.20 17.88
C ASN A 315 42.31 0.56 18.43
N TYR A 316 41.23 0.31 17.69
CA TYR A 316 39.88 0.51 18.19
C TYR A 316 39.59 -0.35 19.42
N ARG A 317 39.94 -1.63 19.39
CA ARG A 317 39.79 -2.54 20.53
C ARG A 317 40.53 -2.03 21.77
N TYR A 318 41.77 -1.58 21.59
CA TYR A 318 42.57 -0.99 22.65
C TYR A 318 41.92 0.28 23.24
N GLN A 319 41.46 1.19 22.37
CA GLN A 319 40.80 2.43 22.81
C GLN A 319 39.47 2.16 23.51
N LEU A 320 38.70 1.18 23.04
CA LEU A 320 37.46 0.74 23.69
C LEU A 320 37.73 0.10 25.06
N ALA A 321 38.80 -0.67 25.20
CA ALA A 321 39.19 -1.23 26.50
C ALA A 321 39.62 -0.13 27.49
N ARG A 322 40.31 0.92 27.01
CA ARG A 322 40.83 2.01 27.83
C ARG A 322 39.77 3.07 28.19
N ASN A 323 38.90 3.42 27.25
CA ASN A 323 37.94 4.52 27.37
C ASN A 323 36.47 4.04 27.35
N GLY A 324 36.24 2.75 27.59
CA GLY A 324 34.93 2.11 27.41
C GLY A 324 33.80 2.74 28.23
N SER A 325 34.09 3.32 29.40
CA SER A 325 33.07 3.92 30.27
C SER A 325 32.30 5.05 29.59
N ASN A 326 33.01 5.95 28.90
CA ASN A 326 32.39 7.08 28.19
C ASN A 326 31.49 6.58 27.05
N LEU A 327 31.94 5.57 26.31
CA LEU A 327 31.14 4.95 25.25
C LEU A 327 29.87 4.30 25.82
N ARG A 328 29.96 3.59 26.96
CA ARG A 328 28.78 2.98 27.60
C ARG A 328 27.74 4.04 27.96
N GLU A 329 28.17 5.16 28.53
CA GLU A 329 27.27 6.27 28.87
C GLU A 329 26.61 6.88 27.63
N ASP A 330 27.37 7.08 26.55
CA ASP A 330 26.84 7.59 25.29
C ASP A 330 25.80 6.63 24.71
N ILE A 331 26.10 5.32 24.68
CA ILE A 331 25.16 4.29 24.20
C ILE A 331 23.90 4.24 25.07
N GLU A 332 24.03 4.31 26.39
CA GLU A 332 22.88 4.30 27.31
C GLU A 332 22.00 5.52 27.09
N LYS A 333 22.59 6.72 26.91
CA LYS A 333 21.82 7.94 26.59
C LYS A 333 21.11 7.86 25.23
N LEU A 334 21.78 7.31 24.22
CA LEU A 334 21.26 7.30 22.84
C LEU A 334 20.24 6.19 22.58
N LYS A 335 20.41 5.04 23.22
CA LYS A 335 19.64 3.82 22.93
C LYS A 335 18.93 3.23 24.14
N GLY A 336 19.19 3.72 25.35
CA GLY A 336 18.67 3.12 26.58
C GLY A 336 19.29 1.75 26.89
N ILE A 337 20.46 1.45 26.33
CA ILE A 337 21.11 0.13 26.43
C ILE A 337 22.36 0.25 27.32
N LYS A 338 22.45 -0.63 28.31
CA LYS A 338 23.67 -0.82 29.10
C LYS A 338 24.60 -1.77 28.37
N ALA A 339 25.45 -1.21 27.51
CA ALA A 339 26.38 -2.01 26.72
C ALA A 339 27.54 -2.55 27.57
N GLU A 340 27.94 -3.79 27.31
CA GLU A 340 29.07 -4.45 27.94
C GLU A 340 30.27 -4.48 27.00
N LEU A 341 31.39 -3.95 27.48
CA LEU A 341 32.69 -4.01 26.82
C LEU A 341 33.57 -5.02 27.55
N ILE A 342 33.36 -6.30 27.27
CA ILE A 342 34.23 -7.38 27.74
C ILE A 342 34.89 -7.99 26.50
N ARG A 343 36.16 -7.63 26.25
CA ARG A 343 36.97 -8.15 25.13
C ARG A 343 36.23 -8.13 23.78
N PRO A 344 35.91 -6.93 23.23
CA PRO A 344 35.22 -6.83 21.95
C PRO A 344 35.99 -7.61 20.86
N ARG A 345 35.27 -8.34 20.00
CA ARG A 345 35.84 -8.93 18.79
C ARG A 345 35.92 -7.87 17.70
N GLY A 346 36.89 -8.04 16.83
CA GLY A 346 37.06 -7.25 15.63
C GLY A 346 36.67 -8.05 14.39
N PHE A 347 35.99 -7.40 13.46
CA PHE A 347 35.61 -7.99 12.19
C PHE A 347 36.04 -7.05 11.07
N ILE A 348 36.68 -7.59 10.05
CA ILE A 348 37.06 -6.86 8.85
C ILE A 348 36.25 -7.43 7.70
N ILE A 349 35.39 -6.62 7.08
CA ILE A 349 34.63 -7.02 5.89
C ILE A 349 35.42 -6.59 4.66
N ALA A 350 36.03 -7.52 3.94
CA ALA A 350 36.89 -7.20 2.79
C ALA A 350 36.96 -8.32 1.75
N GLY A 351 37.19 -7.94 0.50
CA GLY A 351 37.53 -8.88 -0.57
C GLY A 351 36.42 -9.87 -0.92
N THR A 352 36.78 -10.88 -1.72
CA THR A 352 35.91 -12.02 -2.05
C THR A 352 36.71 -13.32 -2.03
N ARG A 353 36.08 -14.44 -1.65
CA ARG A 353 36.74 -15.76 -1.66
C ARG A 353 37.22 -16.17 -3.05
N LYS A 354 36.63 -15.62 -4.11
CA LYS A 354 37.08 -15.79 -5.50
C LYS A 354 38.55 -15.40 -5.73
N GLN A 355 39.14 -14.59 -4.86
CA GLN A 355 40.57 -14.26 -4.90
C GLN A 355 41.46 -15.42 -4.43
N LEU A 356 40.95 -16.30 -3.56
CA LEU A 356 41.68 -17.43 -2.98
C LEU A 356 41.60 -18.66 -3.91
N GLN A 357 42.20 -18.57 -5.10
CA GLN A 357 42.02 -19.58 -6.15
C GLN A 357 42.86 -20.84 -5.91
N ARG A 358 44.10 -20.68 -5.45
CA ARG A 358 45.06 -21.79 -5.30
C ARG A 358 44.89 -22.49 -3.94
N PRO A 359 45.04 -23.82 -3.84
CA PRO A 359 44.97 -24.55 -2.57
C PRO A 359 45.91 -23.96 -1.50
N ILE A 360 47.18 -23.77 -1.83
CA ILE A 360 48.17 -23.18 -0.91
C ILE A 360 47.77 -21.78 -0.41
N MET A 361 47.15 -20.95 -1.26
CA MET A 361 46.67 -19.62 -0.88
C MET A 361 45.51 -19.72 0.14
N LYS A 362 44.63 -20.72 0.00
CA LYS A 362 43.54 -20.96 0.96
C LYS A 362 44.08 -21.46 2.30
N ASP A 363 45.09 -22.32 2.28
CA ASP A 363 45.70 -22.86 3.50
C ASP A 363 46.50 -21.79 4.23
N ASN A 364 47.29 -20.97 3.52
CA ASN A 364 47.97 -19.82 4.12
C ASN A 364 46.97 -18.78 4.65
N PHE A 365 45.87 -18.50 3.94
CA PHE A 365 44.81 -17.65 4.46
C PHE A 365 44.27 -18.16 5.81
N ARG A 366 43.97 -19.47 5.90
CA ARG A 366 43.48 -20.08 7.14
C ARG A 366 44.48 -19.94 8.27
N LEU A 367 45.76 -20.25 8.03
CA LEU A 367 46.83 -20.10 9.02
C LEU A 367 46.97 -18.67 9.51
N LEU A 368 46.99 -17.70 8.59
CA LEU A 368 47.11 -16.28 8.93
C LEU A 368 45.89 -15.76 9.69
N ASN A 369 44.68 -16.20 9.31
CA ASN A 369 43.45 -15.81 10.00
C ASN A 369 43.36 -16.45 11.39
N ASP A 370 43.77 -17.72 11.56
CA ASP A 370 43.79 -18.41 12.85
C ASP A 370 44.80 -17.79 13.83
N ALA A 371 45.89 -17.22 13.33
CA ALA A 371 46.85 -16.46 14.14
C ALA A 371 46.25 -15.17 14.74
N LEU A 372 45.15 -14.64 14.18
CA LEU A 372 44.44 -13.48 14.70
C LEU A 372 43.45 -13.90 15.79
N LYS A 373 43.84 -13.76 17.06
CA LYS A 373 43.03 -14.26 18.20
C LYS A 373 41.63 -13.65 18.33
N ASN A 374 41.48 -12.37 18.01
CA ASN A 374 40.23 -11.62 18.26
C ASN A 374 39.74 -10.86 17.02
N ILE A 375 40.33 -11.10 15.85
CA ILE A 375 39.97 -10.43 14.60
C ILE A 375 39.63 -11.48 13.57
N ASP A 376 38.45 -11.36 12.95
CA ASP A 376 38.03 -12.22 11.86
C ASP A 376 37.87 -11.44 10.56
N LEU A 377 38.31 -12.04 9.45
CA LEU A 377 38.02 -11.52 8.11
C LEU A 377 36.74 -12.15 7.55
N ILE A 378 35.79 -11.31 7.15
CA ILE A 378 34.53 -11.70 6.51
C ILE A 378 34.57 -11.27 5.04
N PHE A 379 34.29 -12.21 4.13
CA PHE A 379 34.22 -11.92 2.71
C PHE A 379 32.81 -11.51 2.27
N TYR A 380 32.71 -10.65 1.24
CA TYR A 380 31.42 -10.20 0.72
C TYR A 380 30.58 -11.32 0.11
N ASP A 381 31.21 -12.31 -0.52
CA ASP A 381 30.53 -13.47 -1.07
C ASP A 381 30.06 -14.46 0.00
N ASP A 382 30.67 -14.46 1.20
CA ASP A 382 30.14 -15.18 2.36
C ASP A 382 28.86 -14.53 2.89
N LEU A 383 28.85 -13.18 3.01
CA LEU A 383 27.65 -12.44 3.40
C LEU A 383 26.50 -12.69 2.41
N LEU A 384 26.78 -12.60 1.11
CA LEU A 384 25.78 -12.89 0.08
C LEU A 384 25.31 -14.35 0.13
N LYS A 385 26.21 -15.31 0.35
CA LYS A 385 25.85 -16.72 0.48
C LYS A 385 24.93 -16.94 1.69
N ASN A 386 25.23 -16.32 2.83
CA ASN A 386 24.40 -16.41 4.03
C ASN A 386 22.99 -15.86 3.78
N LEU A 387 22.87 -14.71 3.12
CA LEU A 387 21.57 -14.16 2.70
C LEU A 387 20.78 -15.11 1.80
N LYS A 388 21.45 -15.70 0.79
CA LYS A 388 20.80 -16.64 -0.12
C LYS A 388 20.33 -17.91 0.59
N LEU A 389 21.12 -18.41 1.55
CA LEU A 389 20.76 -19.55 2.37
C LEU A 389 19.57 -19.22 3.29
N LEU A 390 19.57 -18.03 3.91
CA LEU A 390 18.44 -17.54 4.71
C LEU A 390 17.16 -17.46 3.88
N LYS A 391 17.23 -16.84 2.70
CA LYS A 391 16.14 -16.80 1.71
C LYS A 391 15.65 -18.21 1.34
N GLN A 392 16.56 -19.15 1.09
CA GLN A 392 16.20 -20.52 0.74
C GLN A 392 15.47 -21.24 1.88
N ARG A 393 15.90 -21.02 3.14
CA ARG A 393 15.24 -21.61 4.32
C ARG A 393 13.82 -21.10 4.47
N LEU A 394 13.58 -19.80 4.30
CA LEU A 394 12.24 -19.22 4.32
C LEU A 394 11.34 -19.75 3.20
N GLY A 395 11.92 -20.13 2.04
CA GLY A 395 11.17 -20.72 0.94
C GLY A 395 10.86 -22.23 1.09
N LYS A 396 11.57 -22.93 1.99
CA LYS A 396 11.45 -24.39 2.21
C LYS A 396 10.57 -24.78 3.40
N GLY A 397 10.07 -23.82 4.18
CA GLY A 397 9.15 -24.07 5.30
C GLY A 397 7.73 -24.43 4.86
N LYS A 398 7.59 -25.41 3.94
CA LYS A 398 6.32 -26.04 3.57
C LYS A 398 6.22 -27.42 4.19
#